data_AF-A0A161T405-F1
#
_entry.id   AF-A0A161T405-F1
#
_cell.length_a   1.000
_cell.length_b   1.000
_cell.length_c   1.000
_cell.angle_alpha   90.00
_cell.angle_beta   90.00
_cell.angle_gamma   90.00
#
_symmetry.space_group_name_H-M   'P 1'
#
loop_
_entity.id
_entity.type
_entity.pdbx_description
1 polymer ?
#
loop_
_entity_poly.entity_id
_entity_poly.type
_entity_poly.pdbx_seq_one_letter_code
_entity_poly.pdbx_strand_id
1 'polypeptide(L)'
;MDGTIMDEPLATIGRSRAWLQTELEKLGVTIENVFLGQVNSYGELTIDLFDDKLQVAPPQERPLILSTLKKCQADLELFALGTESKDAKQMYRLNSEKLQEAIDKVTPILKG
;
A
#
# COMPACT_ATOMS: atom_id res chain seq x y z
N MET A 1 -10.64 -10.14 -18.96
CA MET A 1 -11.75 -11.10 -18.75
C MET A 1 -11.36 -12.38 -19.43
N ASP A 2 -11.59 -13.53 -18.79
CA ASP A 2 -11.30 -14.86 -19.34
C ASP A 2 -9.83 -15.07 -19.75
N GLY A 3 -8.90 -14.67 -18.88
CA GLY A 3 -7.46 -14.76 -19.17
C GLY A 3 -6.94 -13.77 -20.22
N THR A 4 -7.80 -12.94 -20.81
CA THR A 4 -7.40 -11.92 -21.80
C THR A 4 -7.21 -10.56 -21.13
N ILE A 5 -6.02 -9.98 -21.34
CA ILE A 5 -5.64 -8.65 -20.86
C ILE A 5 -6.29 -7.58 -21.73
N MET A 6 -6.91 -6.59 -21.10
CA MET A 6 -7.48 -5.43 -21.79
C MET A 6 -6.50 -4.26 -21.72
N ASP A 7 -5.82 -3.94 -22.82
CA ASP A 7 -4.79 -2.89 -22.85
C ASP A 7 -5.35 -1.49 -22.67
N GLU A 8 -6.50 -1.19 -23.29
CA GLU A 8 -7.09 0.13 -23.27
C GLU A 8 -7.56 0.55 -21.86
N PRO A 9 -8.23 -0.30 -21.07
CA PRO A 9 -8.46 -0.04 -19.65
C PRO A 9 -7.19 0.16 -18.84
N LEU A 10 -6.15 -0.65 -19.05
CA LEU A 10 -4.86 -0.49 -18.35
C LEU A 10 -4.22 0.87 -18.68
N ALA A 11 -4.18 1.24 -19.96
CA ALA A 11 -3.63 2.52 -20.40
C ALA A 11 -4.42 3.71 -19.83
N THR A 12 -5.75 3.59 -19.75
CA THR A 12 -6.63 4.63 -19.18
C THR A 12 -6.31 4.93 -17.71
N ILE A 13 -5.87 3.93 -16.94
CA ILE A 13 -5.44 4.09 -15.55
C ILE A 13 -3.92 4.26 -15.39
N GLY A 14 -3.20 4.53 -16.50
CA GLY A 14 -1.74 4.75 -16.48
C GLY A 14 -0.92 3.50 -16.10
N ARG A 15 -1.47 2.30 -16.32
CA ARG A 15 -0.80 1.02 -16.09
C ARG A 15 -0.40 0.35 -17.40
N SER A 16 0.53 -0.59 -17.31
CA SER A 16 1.03 -1.36 -18.45
C SER A 16 0.83 -2.86 -18.22
N ARG A 17 0.96 -3.67 -19.27
CA ARG A 17 1.03 -5.13 -19.12
C ARG A 17 2.16 -5.57 -18.19
N ALA A 18 3.31 -4.88 -18.25
CA ALA A 18 4.44 -5.16 -17.37
C ALA A 18 4.08 -4.94 -15.89
N TRP A 19 3.34 -3.87 -15.58
CA TRP A 19 2.81 -3.66 -14.23
C TRP A 19 1.89 -4.80 -13.79
N LEU A 20 0.94 -5.21 -14.65
CA LEU A 20 0.02 -6.31 -14.33
C LEU A 20 0.79 -7.61 -14.06
N GLN A 21 1.82 -7.91 -14.85
CA GLN A 21 2.66 -9.08 -14.65
C GLN A 21 3.42 -9.00 -13.33
N THR A 22 4.00 -7.85 -12.97
CA THR A 22 4.64 -7.66 -11.66
C THR A 22 3.66 -7.90 -10.51
N GLU A 23 2.42 -7.39 -10.59
CA GLU A 23 1.42 -7.62 -9.54
C GLU A 23 1.02 -9.10 -9.43
N LEU A 24 0.87 -9.82 -10.55
CA LEU A 24 0.59 -11.26 -10.54
C LEU A 24 1.76 -12.10 -9.98
N GLU A 25 3.00 -11.71 -10.30
CA GLU A 25 4.22 -12.34 -9.77
C GLU A 25 4.32 -12.19 -8.25
N LYS A 26 3.97 -11.02 -7.69
CA LYS A 26 3.91 -10.82 -6.21
C LYS A 26 2.94 -11.79 -5.53
N LEU A 27 1.87 -12.15 -6.23
CA LEU A 27 0.83 -13.06 -5.74
C LEU A 27 1.15 -14.53 -6.05
N GLY A 28 2.22 -14.81 -6.80
CA GLY A 28 2.59 -16.17 -7.23
C GLY A 28 1.60 -16.81 -8.20
N VAL A 29 0.86 -15.99 -8.96
CA VAL A 29 -0.22 -16.42 -9.85
C VAL A 29 0.17 -16.21 -11.31
N THR A 30 -0.19 -17.15 -12.18
CA THR A 30 -0.09 -16.96 -13.64
C THR A 30 -1.38 -16.36 -14.20
N ILE A 31 -1.28 -15.55 -15.26
CA ILE A 31 -2.44 -14.91 -15.91
C ILE A 31 -3.49 -15.93 -16.37
N GLU A 32 -3.04 -17.13 -16.75
CA GLU A 32 -3.88 -18.25 -17.19
C GLU A 32 -4.84 -18.73 -16.09
N ASN A 33 -4.46 -18.56 -14.83
CA ASN A 33 -5.26 -18.95 -13.68
C ASN A 33 -6.18 -17.82 -13.18
N VAL A 34 -6.13 -16.64 -13.80
CA VAL A 34 -6.95 -15.48 -13.44
C VAL A 34 -8.27 -15.50 -14.22
N PHE A 35 -9.37 -15.71 -13.50
CA PHE A 35 -10.72 -15.58 -14.05
C PHE A 35 -11.09 -14.11 -14.23
N LEU A 36 -10.88 -13.31 -13.19
CA LEU A 36 -11.22 -11.90 -13.16
C LEU A 36 -10.12 -11.11 -12.45
N GLY A 37 -9.61 -10.06 -13.08
CA GLY A 37 -8.70 -9.10 -12.47
C GLY A 37 -9.31 -7.71 -12.53
N GLN A 38 -9.41 -7.02 -11.41
CA GLN A 38 -9.95 -5.67 -11.32
C GLN A 38 -8.98 -4.76 -10.62
N VAL A 39 -8.86 -3.52 -11.11
CA VAL A 39 -8.10 -2.48 -10.44
C VAL A 39 -9.09 -1.51 -9.80
N ASN A 40 -9.00 -1.33 -8.49
CA ASN A 40 -9.87 -0.41 -7.76
C ASN A 40 -9.46 1.06 -7.95
N SER A 41 -10.24 2.00 -7.41
CA SER A 41 -9.94 3.44 -7.47
C SER A 41 -8.63 3.86 -6.80
N TYR A 42 -8.07 2.98 -5.95
CA TYR A 42 -6.78 3.17 -5.29
C TYR A 42 -5.61 2.59 -6.08
N GLY A 43 -5.86 1.96 -7.23
CA GLY A 43 -4.84 1.37 -8.08
C GLY A 43 -4.37 -0.01 -7.64
N GLU A 44 -5.10 -0.67 -6.75
CA GLU A 44 -4.81 -2.02 -6.26
C GLU A 44 -5.46 -3.08 -7.15
N LEU A 45 -4.71 -4.14 -7.46
CA LEU A 45 -5.19 -5.27 -8.23
C LEU A 45 -5.85 -6.30 -7.30
N THR A 46 -7.12 -6.60 -7.55
CA THR A 46 -7.84 -7.73 -6.97
C THR A 46 -8.02 -8.79 -8.04
N ILE A 47 -7.78 -10.06 -7.70
CA ILE A 47 -7.95 -11.18 -8.64
C ILE A 47 -8.82 -12.28 -8.05
N ASP A 48 -9.72 -12.81 -8.88
CA ASP A 48 -10.41 -14.07 -8.67
C ASP A 48 -9.76 -15.13 -9.57
N LEU A 49 -9.47 -16.29 -8.99
CA LEU A 49 -8.79 -17.39 -9.67
C LEU A 49 -9.78 -18.47 -10.10
N PHE A 50 -9.40 -19.27 -11.10
CA PHE A 50 -10.16 -20.46 -11.49
C PHE A 50 -10.00 -21.61 -10.48
N ASP A 51 -8.86 -21.70 -9.80
CA ASP A 51 -8.59 -22.71 -8.78
C ASP A 51 -8.93 -22.18 -7.37
N ASP A 52 -10.07 -22.61 -6.82
CA ASP A 52 -10.56 -22.28 -5.48
C ASP A 52 -9.60 -22.68 -4.34
N LYS A 53 -8.56 -23.48 -4.61
CA LYS A 53 -7.56 -23.86 -3.60
C LYS A 53 -6.49 -22.79 -3.38
N LEU A 54 -6.33 -21.86 -4.31
CA LEU A 54 -5.38 -20.75 -4.19
C LEU A 54 -6.08 -19.55 -3.54
N GLN A 55 -5.97 -19.45 -2.22
CA GLN A 55 -6.40 -18.25 -1.50
C GLN A 55 -5.35 -17.15 -1.66
N VAL A 56 -5.69 -16.11 -2.43
CA VAL A 56 -4.87 -14.92 -2.55
C VAL A 56 -5.07 -14.07 -1.30
N ALA A 57 -3.98 -13.76 -0.60
CA ALA A 57 -4.06 -12.87 0.56
C ALA A 57 -4.54 -11.48 0.11
N PRO A 58 -5.44 -10.83 0.87
CA PRO A 58 -5.87 -9.48 0.54
C PRO A 58 -4.67 -8.52 0.58
N PRO A 59 -4.68 -7.43 -0.22
CA PRO A 59 -3.63 -6.41 -0.18
C PRO A 59 -3.42 -5.89 1.25
N GLN A 60 -2.22 -6.11 1.81
CA GLN A 60 -1.86 -5.65 3.16
C GLN A 60 -1.04 -4.35 3.16
N GLU A 61 -0.77 -3.78 1.98
CA GLU A 61 0.13 -2.62 1.84
C GLU A 61 -0.39 -1.40 2.60
N ARG A 62 -1.70 -1.09 2.54
CA ARG A 62 -2.27 0.09 3.20
C ARG A 62 -2.20 0.04 4.73
N PRO A 63 -2.64 -1.06 5.41
CA PRO A 63 -2.40 -1.21 6.85
C PRO A 63 -0.92 -1.17 7.23
N LEU A 64 -0.04 -1.74 6.40
CA LEU A 64 1.39 -1.74 6.65
C LEU A 64 2.00 -0.33 6.55
N ILE A 65 1.60 0.45 5.55
CA ILE A 65 1.99 1.88 5.42
C ILE A 65 1.56 2.64 6.67
N LEU A 66 0.28 2.51 7.08
CA LEU A 66 -0.22 3.21 8.26
C LEU A 66 0.55 2.81 9.52
N SER A 67 0.86 1.53 9.67
CA SER A 67 1.63 1.01 10.82
C SER A 67 3.06 1.54 10.82
N THR A 68 3.68 1.62 9.64
CA THR A 68 5.04 2.18 9.47
C THR A 68 5.07 3.67 9.79
N LEU A 69 4.09 4.45 9.32
CA LEU A 69 3.98 5.87 9.65
C LEU A 69 3.85 6.09 11.16
N LYS A 70 2.97 5.33 11.81
CA LYS A 70 2.80 5.38 13.27
C LYS A 70 4.07 5.00 14.03
N LYS A 71 4.78 3.97 13.55
CA LYS A 71 6.08 3.59 14.12
C LYS A 71 7.07 4.75 14.03
N CYS A 72 7.22 5.37 12.86
CA CYS A 72 8.11 6.51 12.68
C CYS A 72 7.74 7.69 13.60
N GLN A 73 6.45 7.96 13.78
CA GLN A 73 5.98 8.99 14.70
C GLN A 73 6.36 8.69 16.15
N ALA A 74 6.15 7.46 16.61
CA ALA A 74 6.54 7.03 17.95
C ALA A 74 8.07 7.04 18.14
N ASP A 75 8.84 6.66 17.12
CA ASP A 75 10.30 6.72 17.14
C ASP A 75 10.79 8.17 17.31
N LEU A 76 10.15 9.15 16.64
CA LEU A 76 10.45 10.57 16.82
C LEU A 76 10.15 11.04 18.25
N GLU A 77 9.03 10.64 18.84
CA GLU A 77 8.73 10.96 20.24
C GLU A 77 9.76 10.35 21.20
N LEU A 78 10.15 9.09 20.97
CA LEU A 78 11.15 8.39 21.75
C LEU A 78 12.51 9.11 21.66
N PHE A 79 12.92 9.55 20.48
CA PHE A 79 14.16 10.31 20.30
C PHE A 79 14.10 11.69 20.97
N ALA A 80 12.93 12.35 20.96
CA ALA A 80 12.74 13.58 21.71
C ALA A 80 12.89 13.37 23.21
N LEU A 81 12.38 12.26 23.76
CA LEU A 81 12.49 11.94 25.19
C LEU A 81 13.91 11.53 25.58
N GLY A 82 14.60 10.78 24.74
CA GLY A 82 15.93 10.23 25.00
C GLY A 82 17.10 11.18 24.79
N THR A 83 16.89 12.39 24.25
CA THR A 83 17.96 13.36 24.00
C THR A 83 18.05 14.46 25.07
N GLU A 84 19.28 14.84 25.41
CA GLU A 84 19.59 15.95 26.31
C GLU A 84 19.70 17.30 25.57
N SER A 85 19.91 17.27 24.26
CA SER A 85 19.97 18.49 23.44
C SER A 85 18.59 19.13 23.31
N LYS A 86 18.47 20.39 23.72
CA LYS A 86 17.22 21.15 23.62
C LYS A 86 16.76 21.32 22.17
N ASP A 87 17.71 21.58 21.27
CA ASP A 87 17.42 21.79 19.84
C ASP A 87 16.96 20.48 19.19
N ALA A 88 17.63 19.37 19.48
CA ALA A 88 17.22 18.05 18.97
C ALA A 88 15.85 17.62 19.51
N LYS A 89 15.61 17.84 20.81
CA LYS A 89 14.31 17.55 21.45
C LYS A 89 13.18 18.33 20.78
N GLN A 90 13.40 19.61 20.48
CA GLN A 90 12.41 20.44 19.78
C GLN A 90 12.21 19.97 18.33
N MET A 91 13.29 19.67 17.61
CA MET A 91 13.25 19.19 16.23
C MET A 91 12.45 17.88 16.11
N TYR A 92 12.71 16.90 16.97
CA TYR A 92 11.99 15.63 16.98
C TYR A 92 10.51 15.81 17.34
N ARG A 93 10.17 16.65 18.33
CA ARG A 93 8.76 16.96 18.67
C ARG A 93 8.01 17.57 17.50
N LEU A 94 8.55 18.62 16.89
CA LEU A 94 7.91 19.30 15.75
C LEU A 94 7.69 18.35 14.57
N ASN A 95 8.65 17.47 14.31
CA ASN A 95 8.52 16.50 13.22
C ASN A 95 7.52 15.38 13.56
N SER A 96 7.43 14.97 14.83
CA SER A 96 6.41 14.03 15.29
C SER A 96 5.00 14.60 15.11
N GLU A 97 4.78 15.86 15.49
CA GLU A 97 3.50 16.57 15.31
C GLU A 97 3.11 16.68 13.82
N LYS A 98 4.05 17.09 12.97
CA LYS A 98 3.83 17.14 11.51
C LYS A 98 3.49 15.76 10.93
N LEU A 99 4.15 14.71 11.40
CA LEU A 99 3.89 13.35 10.95
C LEU A 99 2.51 12.87 11.44
N GLN A 100 2.09 13.24 12.66
CA GLN A 100 0.75 12.96 13.15
C GLN A 100 -0.33 13.63 12.28
N GLU A 101 -0.15 14.91 11.93
CA GLU A 101 -1.07 15.59 11.01
C GLU A 101 -1.13 14.93 9.63
N ALA A 102 0.00 14.45 9.12
CA ALA A 102 0.04 13.70 7.87
C ALA A 102 -0.69 12.36 8.01
N ILE A 103 -0.46 11.62 9.10
CA ILE A 103 -1.17 10.37 9.43
C ILE A 103 -2.68 10.61 9.46
N ASP A 104 -3.15 11.67 10.11
CA ASP A 104 -4.58 11.96 10.23
C ASP A 104 -5.23 12.24 8.87
N LYS A 105 -4.51 12.93 7.97
CA LYS A 105 -4.97 13.20 6.59
C LYS A 105 -5.03 11.94 5.73
N VAL A 106 -4.06 11.03 5.87
CA VAL A 106 -4.00 9.81 5.03
C VAL A 106 -4.75 8.62 5.62
N THR A 107 -5.02 8.61 6.93
CA THR A 107 -5.71 7.50 7.62
C THR A 107 -7.04 7.10 6.97
N PRO A 108 -7.93 8.04 6.55
CA PRO A 108 -9.16 7.67 5.85
C PRO A 108 -8.91 6.90 4.56
N ILE A 109 -7.82 7.22 3.87
CA ILE A 109 -7.39 6.59 2.61
C ILE A 109 -6.66 5.28 2.88
N LEU A 110 -6.07 5.05 4.06
CA LEU A 110 -5.33 3.83 4.37
C LEU A 110 -6.16 2.78 5.13
N LYS A 111 -7.30 3.18 5.71
CA LYS A 111 -8.23 2.28 6.40
C LYS A 111 -9.45 1.86 5.56
N GLY A 112 -9.74 2.59 4.49
CA GLY A 112 -10.87 2.28 3.60
C GLY A 112 -10.52 1.26 2.54
#